data_AF-A0A250XD33-F1
#
_entry.id   AF-A0A250XD33-F1
#
_cell.length_a   1.000
_cell.length_b   1.000
_cell.length_c   1.000
_cell.angle_alpha   90.00
_cell.angle_beta   90.00
_cell.angle_gamma   90.00
#
_symmetry.space_group_name_H-M   'P 1'
#
loop_
_entity.id
_entity.type
_entity.pdbx_description
1 polymer ?
#
loop_
_entity_poly.entity_id
_entity_poly.type
_entity_poly.pdbx_seq_one_letter_code
_entity_poly.pdbx_strand_id
1 'polypeptide(L)'
;MSRNFGFRTTAADILVGLDLTGKTAVVTGGNAGLGFETCRELARAGTRIFLCCRSQKLGEIDVQNIRAEAPTADVILHFSDLSDLHQVQQSADALLSECPHIDMVICNAGIMALPDLQRTPQGFEMQSGVN
;
A
#
# COMPACT_ATOMS: atom_id res chain seq x y z
N MET A 1 -25.10 -1.37 -15.81
CA MET A 1 -24.69 -0.08 -16.38
C MET A 1 -23.18 -0.13 -16.60
N SER A 2 -22.67 0.19 -17.79
CA SER A 2 -21.21 0.33 -17.96
C SER A 2 -20.78 1.65 -17.31
N ARG A 3 -19.81 1.59 -16.39
CA ARG A 3 -19.15 2.81 -15.90
C ARG A 3 -18.16 3.26 -16.98
N ASN A 4 -18.32 4.48 -17.49
CA ASN A 4 -17.39 5.07 -18.45
C ASN A 4 -16.28 5.78 -17.68
N PHE A 5 -15.12 5.13 -17.59
CA PHE A 5 -13.91 5.71 -17.01
C PHE A 5 -13.05 6.36 -18.11
N GLY A 6 -12.36 7.44 -17.76
CA GLY A 6 -11.51 8.19 -18.67
C GLY A 6 -10.35 8.88 -17.96
N PHE A 7 -9.60 9.72 -18.68
CA PHE A 7 -8.37 10.34 -18.18
C PHE A 7 -8.53 11.26 -16.95
N ARG A 8 -9.76 11.66 -16.61
CA ARG A 8 -10.07 12.48 -15.43
C ARG A 8 -10.67 11.68 -14.27
N THR A 9 -10.89 10.38 -14.44
CA THR A 9 -11.50 9.54 -13.42
C THR A 9 -10.54 9.41 -12.24
N THR A 10 -11.05 9.70 -11.05
CA THR A 10 -10.32 9.58 -9.79
C THR A 10 -10.54 8.20 -9.16
N ALA A 11 -9.68 7.83 -8.19
CA ALA A 11 -9.89 6.62 -7.40
C ALA A 11 -11.24 6.63 -6.67
N ALA A 12 -11.69 7.81 -6.19
CA ALA A 12 -13.00 7.97 -5.58
C ALA A 12 -14.13 7.63 -6.56
N ASP A 13 -14.06 8.12 -7.81
CA ASP A 13 -15.07 7.84 -8.86
C ASP A 13 -15.17 6.33 -9.17
N ILE A 14 -14.05 5.61 -9.13
CA ILE A 14 -14.02 4.15 -9.32
C ILE A 14 -14.80 3.45 -8.20
N LEU A 15 -14.62 3.89 -6.95
CA LEU A 15 -15.18 3.23 -5.77
C LEU A 15 -16.59 3.69 -5.40
N VAL A 16 -17.15 4.72 -6.04
CA VAL A 16 -18.55 5.14 -5.80
C VAL A 16 -19.49 3.95 -5.85
N GLY A 17 -20.25 3.72 -4.77
CA GLY A 17 -21.24 2.65 -4.67
C GLY A 17 -20.68 1.22 -4.67
N LEU A 18 -19.37 1.04 -4.51
CA LEU A 18 -18.77 -0.25 -4.18
C LEU A 18 -18.65 -0.38 -2.67
N ASP A 19 -19.02 -1.55 -2.17
CA ASP A 19 -18.79 -1.96 -0.79
C ASP A 19 -17.75 -3.09 -0.81
N LEU A 20 -16.60 -2.83 -0.20
CA LEU A 20 -15.49 -3.77 -0.07
C LEU A 20 -15.34 -4.23 1.39
N THR A 21 -16.37 -4.05 2.22
CA THR A 21 -16.40 -4.56 3.58
C THR A 21 -16.07 -6.05 3.62
N GLY A 22 -15.18 -6.42 4.54
CA GLY A 22 -14.70 -7.79 4.69
C GLY A 22 -13.61 -8.20 3.69
N LYS A 23 -13.18 -7.30 2.80
CA LYS A 23 -12.00 -7.49 1.96
C LYS A 23 -10.75 -6.99 2.64
N THR A 24 -9.65 -7.69 2.41
CA THR A 24 -8.32 -7.29 2.89
C THR A 24 -7.40 -6.94 1.73
N ALA A 25 -6.73 -5.80 1.84
CA ALA A 25 -5.73 -5.33 0.88
C ALA A 25 -4.36 -5.10 1.54
N VAL A 26 -3.30 -5.45 0.83
CA VAL A 26 -1.92 -5.07 1.14
C VAL A 26 -1.46 -4.05 0.11
N VAL A 27 -0.99 -2.88 0.55
CA VAL A 27 -0.55 -1.80 -0.34
C VAL A 27 0.89 -1.44 -0.05
N THR A 28 1.79 -1.72 -0.99
CA THR A 28 3.20 -1.32 -0.88
C THR A 28 3.37 0.14 -1.27
N GLY A 29 4.24 0.87 -0.54
CA GLY A 29 4.41 2.31 -0.75
C GLY A 29 3.14 3.08 -0.41
N GLY A 30 2.33 2.57 0.52
CA GLY A 30 1.01 3.12 0.86
C GLY A 30 1.03 4.47 1.57
N ASN A 31 2.21 5.01 1.87
CA ASN A 31 2.40 6.29 2.58
C ASN A 31 2.81 7.45 1.64
N ALA A 32 2.62 7.29 0.33
CA ALA A 32 2.99 8.33 -0.65
C ALA A 32 2.18 8.22 -1.94
N GLY A 33 1.94 9.37 -2.58
CA GLY A 33 1.40 9.47 -3.94
C GLY A 33 0.15 8.63 -4.17
N LEU A 34 0.17 7.84 -5.25
CA LEU A 34 -0.95 6.95 -5.61
C LEU A 34 -1.20 5.85 -4.57
N GLY A 35 -0.18 5.40 -3.84
CA GLY A 35 -0.33 4.42 -2.77
C GLY A 35 -1.19 4.95 -1.62
N PHE A 36 -0.93 6.18 -1.19
CA PHE A 36 -1.74 6.85 -0.16
C PHE A 36 -3.19 7.03 -0.61
N GLU A 37 -3.41 7.56 -1.82
CA GLU A 37 -4.74 7.75 -2.37
C GLU A 37 -5.49 6.42 -2.52
N THR A 38 -4.79 5.34 -2.90
CA THR A 38 -5.36 4.00 -2.98
C THR A 38 -5.80 3.51 -1.59
N CYS A 39 -4.94 3.63 -0.57
CA CYS A 39 -5.31 3.30 0.80
C CYS A 39 -6.52 4.12 1.29
N ARG A 40 -6.53 5.43 1.03
CA ARG A 40 -7.60 6.33 1.46
C ARG A 40 -8.95 5.96 0.87
N GLU A 41 -9.02 5.69 -0.44
CA GLU A 41 -10.28 5.36 -1.07
C GLU A 41 -10.73 3.92 -0.76
N LEU A 42 -9.81 2.94 -0.65
CA LEU A 42 -10.14 1.60 -0.17
C LEU A 42 -10.69 1.60 1.27
N ALA A 43 -10.16 2.48 2.12
CA ALA A 43 -10.60 2.64 3.50
C ALA A 43 -12.04 3.18 3.55
N ARG A 44 -12.37 4.16 2.71
CA ARG A 44 -13.74 4.68 2.55
C ARG A 44 -14.71 3.63 2.03
N ALA A 45 -14.24 2.66 1.25
CA ALA A 45 -15.02 1.53 0.77
C ALA A 45 -15.13 0.36 1.78
N GLY A 46 -14.59 0.49 3.00
CA GLY A 46 -14.71 -0.52 4.05
C GLY A 46 -13.66 -1.64 4.03
N THR A 47 -12.62 -1.50 3.21
CA THR A 47 -11.54 -2.51 3.11
C THR A 47 -10.65 -2.47 4.36
N ARG A 48 -10.23 -3.63 4.88
CA ARG A 48 -9.11 -3.73 5.82
C ARG A 48 -7.79 -3.60 5.08
N ILE A 49 -6.90 -2.72 5.52
CA ILE A 49 -5.71 -2.33 4.76
C ILE A 49 -4.45 -2.54 5.59
N PHE A 50 -3.51 -3.31 5.05
CA PHE A 50 -2.12 -3.29 5.48
C PHE A 50 -1.36 -2.26 4.64
N LEU A 51 -1.14 -1.09 5.24
CA LEU A 51 -0.37 0.00 4.64
C LEU A 51 1.12 -0.32 4.83
N CYS A 52 1.77 -0.81 3.78
CA CYS A 52 3.18 -1.19 3.82
C CYS A 52 4.08 -0.03 3.40
N CYS A 53 5.04 0.32 4.25
CA CYS A 53 6.06 1.33 3.91
C CYS A 53 7.36 1.15 4.69
N ARG A 54 8.43 1.77 4.18
CA ARG A 54 9.76 1.77 4.81
C ARG A 54 9.96 2.80 5.92
N SER A 55 9.02 3.72 6.12
CA SER A 55 9.17 4.82 7.08
C SER A 55 8.02 4.81 8.06
N GLN A 56 8.24 4.18 9.22
CA GLN A 56 7.23 4.04 10.26
C GLN A 56 6.59 5.39 10.64
N LYS A 57 7.40 6.43 10.88
CA LYS A 57 6.90 7.77 11.26
C LYS A 57 5.95 8.37 10.24
N LEU A 58 6.29 8.29 8.95
CA LEU A 58 5.42 8.82 7.88
C LEU A 58 4.17 7.96 7.73
N GLY A 59 4.32 6.63 7.78
CA GLY A 59 3.19 5.72 7.76
C GLY A 59 2.20 5.94 8.91
N GLU A 60 2.69 6.21 10.13
CA GLU A 60 1.83 6.52 11.28
C GLU A 60 1.00 7.79 11.03
N ILE A 61 1.62 8.86 10.49
CA ILE A 61 0.91 10.09 10.13
C ILE A 61 -0.18 9.80 9.09
N ASP A 62 0.13 9.03 8.06
CA ASP A 62 -0.82 8.73 6.99
C ASP A 62 -1.97 7.83 7.44
N VAL A 63 -1.70 6.87 8.33
CA VAL A 63 -2.78 6.09 8.98
C VAL A 63 -3.72 7.00 9.77
N GLN A 64 -3.19 7.99 10.50
CA GLN A 64 -4.04 8.96 11.20
C GLN A 64 -4.85 9.83 10.23
N ASN A 65 -4.24 10.29 9.13
CA ASN A 65 -4.93 11.07 8.10
C ASN A 65 -6.10 10.27 7.49
N ILE A 66 -5.87 9.00 7.13
CA ILE A 66 -6.92 8.14 6.58
C ILE A 66 -8.04 7.92 7.60
N ARG A 67 -7.71 7.65 8.87
CA ARG A 67 -8.71 7.47 9.93
C ARG A 67 -9.48 8.75 10.25
N ALA A 68 -8.89 9.93 10.09
CA ALA A 68 -9.61 11.20 10.26
C ALA A 68 -10.72 11.38 9.21
N GLU A 69 -10.51 10.88 7.99
CA GLU A 69 -11.48 10.95 6.90
C GLU A 69 -12.45 9.75 6.88
N ALA A 70 -12.01 8.59 7.36
CA ALA A 70 -12.80 7.37 7.48
C ALA A 70 -12.63 6.77 8.90
N PRO A 71 -13.37 7.26 9.91
CA PRO A 71 -13.18 6.87 11.30
C PRO A 71 -13.37 5.38 11.60
N THR A 72 -14.09 4.67 10.75
CA THR A 72 -14.34 3.22 10.86
C THR A 72 -13.33 2.39 10.07
N ALA A 73 -12.33 3.00 9.43
CA ALA A 73 -11.37 2.30 8.58
C ALA A 73 -10.41 1.45 9.41
N ASP A 74 -10.31 0.16 9.05
CA ASP A 74 -9.34 -0.77 9.58
C ASP A 74 -8.04 -0.67 8.78
N VAL A 75 -7.22 0.32 9.11
CA VAL A 75 -5.90 0.54 8.48
C VAL A 75 -4.80 0.23 9.48
N ILE A 76 -3.92 -0.71 9.12
CA ILE A 76 -2.82 -1.21 9.94
C ILE A 76 -1.52 -0.83 9.23
N LEU A 77 -0.64 -0.14 9.95
CA LEU A 77 0.71 0.14 9.46
C LEU A 77 1.55 -1.12 9.54
N HIS A 78 2.16 -1.51 8.42
CA HIS A 78 3.10 -2.62 8.37
C HIS A 78 4.44 -2.15 7.84
N PHE A 79 5.52 -2.42 8.56
CA PHE A 79 6.85 -2.06 8.10
C PHE A 79 7.33 -3.03 7.01
N SER A 80 7.84 -2.49 5.91
CA SER A 80 8.39 -3.27 4.80
C SER A 80 9.40 -2.45 4.02
N ASP A 81 10.64 -2.96 3.94
CA ASP A 81 11.67 -2.46 3.05
C ASP A 81 11.87 -3.43 1.89
N LEU A 82 11.35 -3.07 0.72
CA LEU A 82 11.44 -3.89 -0.48
C LEU A 82 12.86 -3.97 -1.05
N SER A 83 13.79 -3.13 -0.57
CA SER A 83 15.18 -3.22 -0.99
C SER A 83 15.93 -4.40 -0.34
N ASP A 84 15.33 -5.08 0.65
CA ASP A 84 15.95 -6.21 1.35
C ASP A 84 15.04 -7.43 1.35
N LEU A 85 15.41 -8.45 0.54
CA LEU A 85 14.61 -9.67 0.39
C LEU A 85 14.43 -10.47 1.69
N HIS A 86 15.35 -10.37 2.65
CA HIS A 86 15.14 -11.01 3.95
C HIS A 86 14.02 -10.32 4.74
N GLN A 87 14.00 -8.98 4.72
CA GLN A 87 12.93 -8.21 5.36
C GLN A 87 11.59 -8.39 4.65
N VAL A 88 11.58 -8.53 3.31
CA VAL A 88 10.36 -8.88 2.56
C VAL A 88 9.79 -10.21 3.06
N GLN A 89 10.62 -11.25 3.19
CA GLN A 89 10.16 -12.55 3.70
C GLN A 89 9.62 -12.43 5.13
N GLN A 90 10.34 -11.78 6.03
CA GLN A 90 9.89 -11.56 7.42
C GLN A 90 8.58 -10.78 7.49
N SER A 91 8.45 -9.74 6.65
CA SER A 91 7.25 -8.91 6.55
C SER A 91 6.06 -9.72 6.06
N ALA A 92 6.25 -10.57 5.04
CA ALA A 92 5.22 -11.46 4.52
C ALA A 92 4.80 -12.52 5.55
N ASP A 93 5.75 -13.15 6.24
CA ASP A 93 5.46 -14.14 7.28
C ASP A 93 4.66 -13.53 8.44
N ALA A 94 5.06 -12.33 8.89
CA ALA A 94 4.33 -11.58 9.92
C ALA A 94 2.90 -11.25 9.46
N LEU A 95 2.74 -10.77 8.22
CA LEU A 95 1.43 -10.43 7.67
C LEU A 95 0.52 -11.66 7.56
N LEU A 96 1.03 -12.78 7.05
CA LEU A 96 0.27 -14.04 6.93
C LEU A 96 -0.09 -14.64 8.30
N SER A 97 0.72 -14.38 9.33
CA SER A 97 0.40 -14.80 10.70
C SER A 97 -0.77 -14.01 11.30
N GLU A 98 -0.92 -12.74 10.92
CA GLU A 98 -2.01 -11.87 11.40
C GLU A 98 -3.26 -11.98 10.53
N CYS A 99 -3.08 -12.14 9.22
CA CYS A 99 -4.13 -12.19 8.22
C CYS A 99 -3.90 -13.34 7.25
N PRO A 100 -4.49 -14.52 7.51
CA PRO A 100 -4.26 -15.70 6.68
C PRO A 100 -4.91 -15.61 5.28
N HIS A 101 -5.78 -14.63 5.03
CA HIS A 101 -6.46 -14.44 3.74
C HIS A 101 -6.35 -13.00 3.26
N ILE A 102 -5.74 -12.81 2.09
CA ILE A 102 -5.56 -11.51 1.43
C ILE A 102 -6.35 -11.53 0.13
N ASP A 103 -7.27 -10.59 -0.07
CA ASP A 103 -8.04 -10.49 -1.31
C ASP A 103 -7.29 -9.71 -2.39
N MET A 104 -6.46 -8.74 -1.99
CA MET A 104 -5.77 -7.83 -2.91
C MET A 104 -4.33 -7.54 -2.46
N VAL A 105 -3.40 -7.59 -3.41
CA VAL A 105 -2.04 -7.09 -3.23
C VAL A 105 -1.78 -6.03 -4.29
N ILE A 106 -1.47 -4.81 -3.84
CA ILE A 106 -1.23 -3.65 -4.70
C ILE A 106 0.27 -3.33 -4.64
N CYS A 107 0.97 -3.76 -5.68
CA CYS A 107 2.41 -3.51 -5.89
C CYS A 107 2.63 -2.09 -6.43
N ASN A 108 2.42 -1.10 -5.57
CA ASN A 108 2.55 0.32 -5.92
C ASN A 108 3.94 0.90 -5.59
N ALA A 109 4.66 0.35 -4.60
CA ALA A 109 5.97 0.86 -4.24
C ALA A 109 6.88 0.88 -5.47
N GLY A 110 7.60 1.99 -5.64
CA GLY A 110 8.57 2.12 -6.70
C GLY A 110 9.54 3.25 -6.44
N ILE A 111 10.77 3.07 -6.91
CA ILE A 111 11.79 4.12 -6.95
C ILE A 111 12.28 4.29 -8.39
N MET A 112 12.83 5.46 -8.67
CA MET A 112 13.44 5.77 -9.96
C MET A 112 14.46 6.90 -9.83
N ALA A 113 15.29 7.05 -10.85
CA ALA A 113 16.20 8.19 -11.01
C ALA A 113 17.14 8.42 -9.81
N LEU A 114 17.72 7.33 -9.29
CA LEU A 114 18.77 7.43 -8.27
C LEU A 114 20.01 8.13 -8.88
N PRO A 115 20.60 9.12 -8.19
CA PRO A 115 21.71 9.91 -8.73
C PRO A 115 23.00 9.10 -8.90
N ASP A 116 23.17 8.07 -8.08
CA ASP A 116 24.35 7.20 -8.05
C ASP A 116 23.93 5.73 -8.10
N LEU A 117 24.80 4.86 -8.63
CA LEU A 117 24.60 3.41 -8.58
C LEU A 117 24.58 2.94 -7.13
N GLN A 118 23.42 2.48 -6.68
CA GLN A 118 23.22 1.85 -5.38
C GLN A 118 22.89 0.38 -5.57
N ARG A 119 23.15 -0.42 -4.53
CA ARG A 119 22.83 -1.85 -4.53
C ARG A 119 22.04 -2.23 -3.28
N THR A 120 21.14 -3.19 -3.44
CA THR A 120 20.46 -3.85 -2.32
C THR A 120 21.47 -4.63 -1.46
N PRO A 121 21.10 -5.06 -0.23
CA PRO A 121 21.94 -5.95 0.57
C PRO A 121 22.29 -7.26 -0.15
N GLN A 122 21.43 -7.73 -1.07
CA GLN A 122 21.66 -8.90 -1.90
C GLN A 122 22.51 -8.61 -3.16
N GLY A 123 22.91 -7.36 -3.37
CA GLY A 123 23.81 -6.95 -4.45
C GLY A 123 23.12 -6.62 -5.79
N PHE A 124 21.79 -6.62 -5.84
CA PHE A 124 21.05 -6.18 -7.03
C PHE A 124 21.16 -4.67 -7.22
N GLU A 125 21.06 -4.18 -8.46
CA GLU A 125 20.90 -2.75 -8.71
C GLU A 125 19.62 -2.26 -8.02
N MET A 126 19.70 -1.12 -7.32
CA MET A 126 18.67 -0.70 -6.37
C MET A 126 17.28 -0.53 -6.98
N GLN A 127 17.15 0.11 -8.14
CA GLN A 127 15.84 0.27 -8.81
C GLN A 127 15.25 -1.09 -9.21
N SER A 128 16.08 -1.98 -9.76
CA SER A 128 15.71 -3.34 -10.17
C SER A 128 15.44 -4.27 -8.98
N GLY A 129 16.05 -4.01 -7.83
CA GLY A 129 15.83 -4.79 -6.62
C GLY A 129 14.58 -4.40 -5.86
N VAL A 130 14.17 -3.13 -5.93
CA VAL A 130 12.97 -2.61 -5.23
C VAL A 130 11.69 -2.79 -6.03
N ASN A 131 11.74 -2.56 -7.35
CA ASN A 131 10.56 -2.56 -8.24
C ASN A 131 10.26 -3.95 -8.80
#